data_AF-A0A953INL5-F1
#
_entry.id   AF-A0A953INL5-F1
#
_cell.length_a   1.000
_cell.length_b   1.000
_cell.length_c   1.000
_cell.angle_alpha   90.00
_cell.angle_beta   90.00
_cell.angle_gamma   90.00
#
_symmetry.space_group_name_H-M   'P 1'
#
loop_
_entity.id
_entity.type
_entity.pdbx_description
1 polymer ?
#
loop_
_entity_poly.entity_id
_entity_poly.type
_entity_poly.pdbx_seq_one_letter_code
_entity_poly.pdbx_strand_id
1 'polypeptide(L)' 'MNKTAEEAADRAIGKLFLTLGVDLSDPKAVIAFQDDLRFLSHWRESTQAVKRKALLTAVGVIITGAIGYLLLAFRGHQ' A
#
# COMPACT_ATOMS: atom_id res chain seq x y z
N MET A 1 22.07 21.79 31.31
CA MET A 1 21.87 20.38 30.90
C MET A 1 20.73 20.23 29.90
N ASN A 2 19.54 20.79 30.15
CA ASN A 2 18.40 20.60 29.24
C ASN A 2 18.66 21.10 27.80
N LYS A 3 19.18 22.33 27.65
CA LYS A 3 19.46 22.93 26.33
C LYS A 3 20.49 22.15 25.49
N THR A 4 21.54 21.63 26.13
CA THR A 4 22.56 20.82 25.44
C THR A 4 22.01 19.48 24.97
N ALA A 5 21.13 18.87 25.77
CA ALA A 5 20.46 17.62 25.40
C ALA A 5 19.48 17.85 24.24
N GLU A 6 18.72 18.94 24.27
CA GLU A 6 17.79 19.35 23.21
C GLU A 6 18.53 19.63 21.89
N GLU A 7 19.61 20.42 21.91
CA GLU A 7 20.42 20.69 20.72
C GLU A 7 21.10 19.44 20.15
N ALA A 8 21.47 18.48 21.00
CA ALA A 8 22.03 17.21 20.57
C ALA A 8 20.97 16.33 19.90
N ALA A 9 19.76 16.30 20.45
CA ALA A 9 18.62 15.58 19.88
C ALA A 9 18.24 16.14 18.50
N ASP A 10 18.11 17.46 18.39
CA ASP A 10 17.76 18.13 17.12
C ASP A 10 18.80 17.84 16.03
N ARG A 11 20.10 17.90 16.37
CA ARG A 11 21.18 17.55 15.42
C ARG A 11 21.16 16.10 15.01
N ALA A 12 20.86 15.18 15.94
CA ALA A 12 20.80 13.76 15.65
C ALA A 12 19.63 13.44 14.71
N ILE A 13 18.45 14.01 14.97
CA ILE A 13 17.25 13.87 14.14
C ILE A 13 17.50 14.49 12.76
N GLY A 14 18.06 15.70 12.70
CA GLY A 14 18.41 16.34 11.43
C GLY A 14 19.33 15.48 10.57
N LYS A 15 20.39 14.91 11.16
CA LYS A 15 21.30 14.00 10.45
C LYS A 15 20.61 12.71 9.98
N LEU A 16 19.71 12.15 10.80
CA LEU A 16 18.93 10.97 10.43
C LEU A 16 18.11 11.23 9.17
N PHE A 17 17.29 12.28 9.18
CA PHE A 17 16.42 12.61 8.05
C PHE A 17 17.21 12.98 6.80
N LEU A 18 18.32 13.72 6.94
CA LEU A 18 19.21 13.99 5.81
C LEU A 18 19.83 12.72 5.23
N THR A 19 20.19 11.74 6.08
CA THR A 19 20.68 10.43 5.63
C THR A 19 19.60 9.64 4.87
N LEU A 20 18.33 9.83 5.25
CA LEU A 20 17.17 9.29 4.55
C LEU A 20 16.79 10.10 3.28
N GLY A 21 17.54 11.17 2.96
CA GLY A 21 17.28 12.02 1.81
C GLY A 21 16.20 13.09 2.02
N VAL A 22 15.79 13.33 3.27
CA VAL A 22 14.77 14.32 3.63
C VAL A 22 15.46 15.52 4.28
N ASP A 23 15.42 16.67 3.61
CA ASP A 23 15.89 17.93 4.18
C ASP A 23 14.79 18.55 5.06
N LEU A 24 15.03 18.61 6.37
CA LEU A 24 14.09 19.19 7.33
C LEU A 24 13.98 20.72 7.22
N SER A 25 14.89 21.38 6.52
CA SER A 25 14.82 22.82 6.25
C SER A 25 13.93 23.17 5.05
N ASP A 26 13.59 22.19 4.21
CA ASP A 26 12.65 22.34 3.10
C ASP A 26 11.26 21.78 3.49
N PRO A 27 10.25 22.64 3.71
CA PRO A 27 8.90 22.19 4.02
C PRO A 27 8.33 21.24 2.96
N LYS A 28 8.71 21.39 1.69
CA LYS A 28 8.21 20.53 0.61
C LYS A 28 8.74 19.11 0.72
N ALA A 29 10.02 18.94 1.04
CA ALA A 29 10.62 17.62 1.25
C ALA A 29 9.96 16.90 2.44
N VAL A 30 9.67 17.62 3.52
CA VAL A 30 8.99 17.07 4.70
C VAL A 30 7.55 16.65 4.39
N ILE A 31 6.82 17.44 3.60
CA ILE A 31 5.46 17.10 3.16
C ILE A 31 5.48 15.87 2.23
N ALA A 32 6.37 15.84 1.25
CA ALA A 32 6.50 14.73 0.32
C ALA A 32 6.79 13.40 1.06
N PHE A 33 7.69 13.43 2.04
CA PHE A 33 7.97 12.26 2.88
C PHE A 33 6.75 11.80 3.69
N GLN A 34 5.97 12.73 4.24
CA GLN A 34 4.72 12.38 4.94
C GLN A 34 3.68 11.76 4.01
N ASP A 35 3.56 12.29 2.78
CA ASP A 35 2.64 11.77 1.77
C ASP A 35 3.06 10.37 1.32
N ASP A 36 4.36 10.10 1.16
CA ASP A 36 4.88 8.75 0.88
C ASP A 36 4.53 7.76 1.99
N LEU A 37 4.71 8.15 3.26
CA LEU A 37 4.33 7.30 4.40
C LEU A 37 2.82 7.03 4.43
N ARG A 38 2.00 8.04 4.13
CA ARG A 38 0.55 7.89 4.01
C ARG A 38 0.20 6.99 2.83
N PHE A 39 0.88 7.11 1.69
CA PHE A 39 0.66 6.24 0.55
C PHE A 39 0.96 4.78 0.90
N LEU A 40 2.06 4.49 1.60
CA LEU A 40 2.40 3.15 2.05
C LEU A 40 1.35 2.54 2.99
N SER A 41 0.75 3.34 3.87
CA SER A 41 -0.34 2.86 4.75
C SER A 41 -1.57 2.45 3.93
N HIS A 42 -1.97 3.30 2.97
CA HIS A 42 -3.09 3.03 2.07
C HIS A 42 -2.80 1.84 1.15
N TRP A 43 -1.56 1.67 0.70
CA TRP A 43 -1.14 0.53 -0.12
C TRP A 43 -1.28 -0.79 0.63
N ARG A 44 -0.91 -0.84 1.92
CA ARG A 44 -1.11 -2.03 2.75
C ARG A 44 -2.59 -2.40 2.87
N GLU A 45 -3.45 -1.41 3.08
CA GLU A 45 -4.90 -1.63 3.18
C GLU A 45 -5.50 -2.06 1.83
N SER A 46 -5.09 -1.40 0.74
CA SER A 46 -5.60 -1.70 -0.60
C SER A 46 -5.16 -3.08 -1.09
N THR A 47 -3.92 -3.49 -0.85
CA THR A 47 -3.43 -4.83 -1.21
C THR A 47 -4.15 -5.94 -0.45
N GLN A 48 -4.50 -5.72 0.83
CA GLN A 48 -5.34 -6.66 1.58
C GLN A 48 -6.76 -6.74 1.02
N ALA A 49 -7.36 -5.60 0.66
CA ALA A 49 -8.68 -5.57 0.05
C ALA A 49 -8.70 -6.23 -1.35
N VAL A 50 -7.68 -5.97 -2.16
CA VAL A 50 -7.53 -6.56 -3.51
C VAL A 50 -7.35 -8.06 -3.43
N LYS A 51 -6.53 -8.59 -2.50
CA LYS A 51 -6.37 -10.05 -2.30
C LYS A 51 -7.73 -10.72 -2.02
N ARG A 52 -8.56 -10.14 -1.17
CA ARG A 52 -9.90 -10.68 -0.86
C ARG A 52 -10.83 -10.63 -2.07
N LYS A 53 -10.87 -9.50 -2.78
CA LYS A 53 -11.70 -9.35 -3.98
C LYS A 53 -11.26 -10.27 -5.11
N ALA A 54 -9.96 -10.39 -5.35
CA ALA A 54 -9.40 -11.27 -6.39
C ALA A 54 -9.78 -12.74 -6.18
N LEU A 55 -9.73 -13.23 -4.93
CA LEU A 55 -10.19 -14.59 -4.60
C LEU A 55 -11.68 -14.78 -4.90
N LEU A 56 -12.54 -13.86 -4.48
CA LEU A 56 -13.98 -13.92 -4.76
C LEU A 56 -14.27 -13.87 -6.27
N THR A 57 -13.57 -13.01 -7.01
CA THR A 57 -13.70 -12.91 -8.47
C THR A 57 -13.26 -14.20 -9.15
N ALA A 58 -12.13 -14.79 -8.75
CA ALA A 58 -11.64 -16.05 -9.33
C ALA A 58 -12.66 -17.18 -9.14
N VAL A 59 -13.20 -17.33 -7.92
CA VAL A 59 -14.25 -18.33 -7.64
C VAL A 59 -15.50 -18.07 -8.49
N GLY A 60 -15.94 -16.82 -8.60
CA GLY A 60 -17.09 -16.44 -9.43
C GLY A 60 -16.88 -16.79 -10.91
N VAL A 61 -15.70 -16.52 -11.46
CA VAL A 61 -15.33 -16.89 -12.85
C VAL A 61 -15.36 -18.40 -13.04
N ILE A 62 -14.81 -19.18 -12.11
CA ILE A 62 -14.82 -20.65 -12.19
C ILE A 62 -16.26 -21.18 -12.20
N ILE A 63 -17.10 -20.75 -11.25
CA ILE A 63 -18.50 -21.20 -11.15
C ILE A 63 -19.28 -20.81 -12.41
N THR A 64 -19.12 -19.57 -12.87
CA THR A 64 -19.80 -19.06 -14.07
C THR A 64 -19.36 -19.85 -15.31
N GLY A 65 -18.06 -20.13 -15.44
CA GLY A 65 -17.50 -20.96 -16.50
C GLY A 65 -18.03 -22.39 -16.47
N ALA A 66 -18.12 -23.01 -15.29
CA ALA A 66 -18.65 -24.36 -15.12
C ALA A 66 -20.13 -24.45 -15.51
N ILE A 67 -20.96 -23.50 -15.08
CA ILE A 67 -22.38 -23.43 -15.46
C ILE A 67 -22.53 -23.24 -16.97
N GLY A 68 -21.76 -22.31 -17.55
CA GLY A 68 -21.74 -22.07 -18.99
C GLY A 68 -21.37 -23.33 -19.78
N TYR A 69 -20.33 -24.04 -19.34
CA TYR A 69 -19.91 -25.30 -19.95
C TYR A 69 -20.99 -26.37 -19.88
N LEU A 70 -21.62 -26.56 -18.71
CA LEU A 70 -22.70 -27.54 -18.53
C LEU A 70 -23.90 -27.25 -19.45
N LEU A 71 -24.30 -25.98 -19.58
CA LEU A 71 -25.38 -25.58 -20.49
C LEU A 71 -25.04 -25.86 -21.95
N LEU A 72 -23.79 -25.62 -22.35
CA LEU A 72 -23.33 -25.91 -23.71
C LEU A 72 -23.32 -27.42 -23.97
N ALA A 73 -22.83 -28.21 -23.01
CA ALA A 73 -22.77 -29.66 -23.10
C ALA A 73 -24.18 -30.29 -23.20
N PHE A 74 -25.15 -29.80 -22.42
CA PHE A 74 -26.55 -30.25 -22.53
C PHE A 74 -27.22 -29.84 -23.85
N ARG A 75 -26.89 -28.67 -24.41
CA ARG A 75 -27.39 -28.24 -25.74
C ARG A 75 -26.73 -28.99 -26.89
N GLY A 76 -25.48 -29.42 -26.76
CA GLY A 76 -24.77 -30.17 -27.80
C GLY A 76 -25.15 -31.66 -27.88
N HIS A 77 -25.92 -32.17 -26.92
CA HIS A 77 -26.36 -33.58 -26.86
C HIS A 77 -27.83 -33.77 -27.29
N GLN A 78 -28.54 -32.70 -27.67
CA GLN A 78 -29.83 -32.75 -28.37
C GLN A 78 -29.64 -32.40 -29.84
#